data_AF-A0AAJ1R3A1-F1
#
_entry.id   AF-A0AAJ1R3A1-F1
#
_cell.length_a   1.000
_cell.length_b   1.000
_cell.length_c   1.000
_cell.angle_alpha   90.00
_cell.angle_beta   90.00
_cell.angle_gamma   90.00
#
_symmetry.space_group_name_H-M   'P 1'
#
loop_
_entity.id
_entity.type
_entity.pdbx_description
1 polymer ?
#
loop_
_entity_poly.entity_id
_entity_poly.type
_entity_poly.pdbx_seq_one_letter_code
_entity_poly.pdbx_strand_id
1 'polypeptide(L)'
;MTKSRFYIFIIIGLLISNLLLVIFMLTRKPPHHSGPRDLIIERLHLDEKQIQQYDGLIQQHRMQIREKEHEMMDAKTQYYSLLKNKDQKNGDSLVQQIGKISMETEKINFKHFQDIRKICRPDQLQDFDHLIDEFESLFAPGPKPPHER
;
A
#
# COMPACT_ATOMS: atom_id res chain seq x y z
N MET A 1 -21.37 -6.85 -56.70
CA MET A 1 -20.47 -5.98 -55.89
C MET A 1 -19.05 -6.49 -56.07
N THR A 2 -18.10 -5.63 -56.45
CA THR A 2 -16.72 -6.04 -56.76
C THR A 2 -16.02 -6.58 -55.51
N LYS A 3 -15.37 -7.75 -55.59
CA LYS A 3 -14.71 -8.43 -54.46
C LYS A 3 -13.80 -7.50 -53.65
N SER A 4 -13.17 -6.53 -54.31
CA SER A 4 -12.35 -5.48 -53.69
C SER A 4 -13.12 -4.61 -52.69
N ARG A 5 -14.37 -4.22 -52.98
CA ARG A 5 -15.19 -3.42 -52.04
C ARG A 5 -15.56 -4.20 -50.79
N PHE A 6 -15.77 -5.51 -50.92
CA PHE A 6 -16.05 -6.38 -49.79
C PHE A 6 -14.85 -6.50 -48.82
N TYR A 7 -13.63 -6.67 -49.35
CA TYR A 7 -12.42 -6.68 -48.52
C TYR A 7 -12.19 -5.33 -47.83
N ILE A 8 -12.49 -4.21 -48.50
CA ILE A 8 -12.40 -2.87 -47.88
C ILE A 8 -13.34 -2.74 -46.68
N PHE A 9 -14.59 -3.22 -46.77
CA PHE A 9 -15.52 -3.22 -45.64
C PHE A 9 -15.03 -4.08 -44.46
N ILE A 10 -14.46 -5.25 -44.73
CA ILE A 10 -13.89 -6.12 -43.69
C ILE A 10 -12.71 -5.44 -43.00
N ILE A 11 -11.80 -4.82 -43.77
CA ILE A 11 -10.63 -4.14 -43.21
C ILE A 11 -11.07 -2.97 -42.31
N ILE A 12 -12.04 -2.17 -42.76
CA ILE A 12 -12.58 -1.05 -41.96
C ILE A 12 -13.24 -1.57 -40.67
N GLY A 13 -14.04 -2.64 -40.76
CA GLY A 13 -14.66 -3.26 -39.58
C GLY A 13 -13.64 -3.78 -38.57
N LEU A 14 -12.57 -4.42 -39.05
CA LEU A 14 -11.47 -4.90 -38.21
C LEU A 14 -10.75 -3.74 -37.50
N LEU A 15 -10.56 -2.62 -38.21
CA LEU A 15 -9.89 -1.43 -37.69
C LEU A 15 -10.73 -0.77 -36.58
N ILE A 16 -12.04 -0.62 -36.80
CA ILE A 16 -12.97 -0.10 -35.78
C ILE A 16 -13.02 -1.04 -34.57
N SER A 17 -13.09 -2.35 -34.78
CA SER A 17 -13.09 -3.33 -33.68
C SER A 17 -11.83 -3.24 -32.82
N ASN A 18 -10.65 -3.11 -33.44
CA ASN A 18 -9.39 -2.94 -32.71
C ASN A 18 -9.35 -1.60 -31.96
N LEU A 19 -9.83 -0.52 -32.59
CA LEU A 19 -9.87 0.81 -31.97
C LEU A 19 -10.80 0.82 -30.74
N LEU A 20 -11.98 0.20 -30.83
CA LEU A 20 -12.89 0.04 -29.71
C LEU A 20 -12.26 -0.78 -28.58
N LEU A 21 -11.49 -1.82 -28.90
CA LEU A 21 -10.78 -2.63 -27.92
C LEU A 21 -9.69 -1.82 -27.19
N VAL A 22 -8.93 -1.00 -27.93
CA VAL A 22 -7.93 -0.09 -27.36
C VAL A 22 -8.60 0.95 -26.45
N ILE A 23 -9.70 1.58 -26.89
CA ILE A 23 -10.45 2.55 -26.08
C ILE A 23 -11.01 1.88 -24.81
N PHE A 24 -11.56 0.68 -24.94
CA PHE A 24 -12.06 -0.10 -23.81
C PHE A 24 -10.96 -0.48 -22.82
N MET A 25 -9.77 -0.85 -23.30
CA MET A 25 -8.62 -1.16 -22.46
C MET A 25 -8.06 0.10 -21.77
N LEU A 26 -8.10 1.26 -22.43
CA LEU A 26 -7.68 2.53 -21.83
C LEU A 26 -8.71 3.12 -20.84
N THR A 27 -10.00 2.78 -20.99
CA THR A 27 -11.08 3.26 -20.11
C THR A 27 -11.34 2.33 -18.92
N ARG A 28 -11.01 1.04 -19.03
CA ARG A 28 -11.00 0.13 -17.89
C ARG A 28 -9.79 0.41 -17.01
N LYS A 29 -10.01 1.17 -15.93
CA LYS A 29 -9.09 1.16 -14.78
C LYS A 29 -8.93 -0.31 -14.36
N PRO A 30 -7.70 -0.81 -14.16
CA PRO A 30 -7.49 -2.19 -13.72
C PRO A 30 -8.31 -2.43 -12.44
N PRO A 31 -8.81 -3.65 -12.21
CA PRO A 31 -9.48 -3.96 -10.95
C PRO A 31 -8.53 -3.55 -9.83
N HIS A 32 -8.92 -2.54 -9.05
CA HIS A 32 -8.15 -2.11 -7.90
C HIS A 32 -8.00 -3.36 -7.04
N HIS A 33 -6.77 -3.84 -6.89
CA HIS A 33 -6.46 -4.62 -5.70
C HIS A 33 -6.75 -3.67 -4.55
N SER A 34 -7.87 -3.89 -3.87
CA SER A 34 -8.35 -3.09 -2.74
C SER A 34 -7.31 -3.17 -1.64
N GLY A 35 -6.32 -2.29 -1.72
CA GLY A 35 -5.26 -2.21 -0.74
C GLY A 35 -5.80 -1.58 0.55
N PRO A 36 -5.01 -1.60 1.63
CA PRO A 36 -5.37 -0.91 2.89
C PRO A 36 -5.69 0.58 2.69
N ARG A 37 -5.18 1.19 1.61
CA ARG A 37 -5.56 2.55 1.16
C ARG A 37 -7.06 2.67 0.87
N ASP A 38 -7.60 1.79 0.05
CA ASP A 38 -8.97 1.92 -0.44
C ASP A 38 -9.97 1.62 0.69
N LEU A 39 -9.60 0.72 1.60
CA LEU A 39 -10.34 0.48 2.84
C LEU A 39 -10.48 1.74 3.70
N ILE A 40 -9.41 2.52 3.86
CA ILE A 40 -9.45 3.77 4.64
C ILE A 40 -10.28 4.84 3.92
N ILE A 41 -10.18 4.95 2.60
CA ILE A 41 -11.00 5.87 1.80
C ILE A 41 -12.48 5.55 1.95
N GLU A 42 -12.84 4.27 1.86
CA GLU A 42 -14.22 3.79 1.99
C GLU A 42 -14.74 4.01 3.41
N ARG A 43 -14.00 3.57 4.44
CA ARG A 43 -14.43 3.68 5.84
C ARG A 43 -14.59 5.12 6.34
N LEU A 44 -13.73 6.03 5.89
CA LEU A 44 -13.77 7.44 6.30
C LEU A 44 -14.55 8.33 5.33
N HIS A 45 -15.11 7.75 4.27
CA HIS A 45 -15.88 8.46 3.24
C HIS A 45 -15.13 9.69 2.71
N LEU A 46 -13.84 9.53 2.37
CA LEU A 46 -12.98 10.65 1.97
C LEU A 46 -13.44 11.24 0.63
N ASP A 47 -13.47 12.57 0.55
CA ASP A 47 -13.73 13.30 -0.69
C ASP A 47 -12.51 13.39 -1.61
N GLU A 48 -12.68 13.86 -2.85
CA GLU A 48 -11.59 13.91 -3.84
C GLU A 48 -10.38 14.75 -3.38
N LYS A 49 -10.60 15.83 -2.60
CA LYS A 49 -9.50 16.67 -2.10
C LYS A 49 -8.77 15.95 -0.97
N GLN A 50 -9.50 15.30 -0.08
CA GLN A 50 -8.94 14.49 1.00
C GLN A 50 -8.16 13.30 0.46
N ILE A 51 -8.64 12.64 -0.60
CA ILE A 51 -7.95 11.53 -1.26
C ILE A 51 -6.59 11.99 -1.83
N GLN A 52 -6.53 13.16 -2.48
CA GLN A 52 -5.26 13.71 -2.98
C GLN A 52 -4.27 14.00 -1.84
N GLN A 53 -4.74 14.55 -0.72
CA GLN A 53 -3.90 14.76 0.47
C GLN A 53 -3.43 13.43 1.06
N TYR A 54 -4.34 12.45 1.16
CA TYR A 54 -4.06 11.12 1.69
C TYR A 54 -3.01 10.38 0.86
N ASP A 55 -3.07 10.49 -0.47
CA ASP A 55 -2.06 9.90 -1.36
C ASP A 55 -0.64 10.42 -1.08
N GLY A 56 -0.52 11.73 -0.84
CA GLY A 56 0.75 12.33 -0.42
C GLY A 56 1.23 11.78 0.93
N LEU A 57 0.33 11.65 1.90
CA LEU A 57 0.64 11.07 3.21
C LEU A 57 1.09 9.61 3.11
N ILE A 58 0.45 8.80 2.26
CA ILE A 58 0.84 7.40 2.01
C ILE A 58 2.24 7.33 1.41
N GLN A 59 2.54 8.17 0.41
CA GLN A 59 3.85 8.17 -0.23
C GLN A 59 4.96 8.50 0.76
N GLN A 60 4.77 9.54 1.58
CA GLN A 60 5.71 9.92 2.62
C GLN A 60 5.89 8.80 3.65
N HIS A 61 4.78 8.22 4.14
CA HIS A 61 4.82 7.14 5.11
C HIS A 61 5.58 5.92 4.58
N ARG A 62 5.28 5.48 3.35
CA ARG A 62 5.99 4.36 2.70
C ARG A 62 7.47 4.61 2.50
N MET A 63 7.89 5.85 2.27
CA MET A 63 9.30 6.20 2.19
C MET A 63 9.99 6.01 3.54
N GLN A 64 9.40 6.57 4.60
CA GLN A 64 9.94 6.51 5.97
C GLN A 64 9.99 5.07 6.50
N ILE A 65 8.94 4.26 6.24
CA ILE A 65 8.92 2.85 6.66
C ILE A 65 9.98 2.05 5.92
N ARG A 66 10.16 2.22 4.61
CA ARG A 66 11.20 1.50 3.85
C ARG A 66 12.61 1.81 4.34
N GLU A 67 12.87 3.06 4.71
CA GLU A 67 14.14 3.44 5.32
C GLU A 67 14.39 2.67 6.62
N LYS A 68 13.39 2.64 7.51
CA LYS A 68 13.49 1.89 8.79
C LYS A 68 13.56 0.38 8.61
N GLU A 69 12.90 -0.17 7.60
CA GLU A 69 13.02 -1.59 7.26
C GLU A 69 14.44 -1.96 6.82
N HIS A 70 15.09 -1.11 6.02
CA HIS A 70 16.50 -1.27 5.65
C HIS A 70 17.40 -1.20 6.88
N GLU A 71 17.27 -0.17 7.70
CA GLU A 71 18.05 -0.04 8.95
C GLU A 71 17.87 -1.26 9.87
N MET A 72 16.64 -1.75 10.01
CA MET A 72 16.30 -2.94 10.80
C MET A 72 16.99 -4.19 10.27
N MET A 73 16.98 -4.39 8.95
CA MET A 73 17.61 -5.54 8.31
C MET A 73 19.13 -5.52 8.49
N ASP A 74 19.75 -4.34 8.35
CA ASP A 74 21.18 -4.17 8.55
C ASP A 74 21.58 -4.42 10.01
N ALA A 75 20.85 -3.86 10.98
CA ALA A 75 21.09 -4.06 12.40
C ALA A 75 20.95 -5.55 12.80
N LYS A 76 19.91 -6.24 12.29
CA LYS A 76 19.73 -7.68 12.50
C LYS A 76 20.86 -8.49 11.88
N THR A 77 21.27 -8.14 10.66
CA THR A 77 22.37 -8.83 9.96
C THR A 77 23.67 -8.72 10.74
N GLN A 78 23.99 -7.54 11.26
CA GLN A 78 25.15 -7.32 12.12
C GLN A 78 25.04 -8.12 13.42
N TYR A 79 23.87 -8.10 14.06
CA TYR A 79 23.63 -8.83 15.31
C TYR A 79 23.85 -10.33 15.15
N TYR A 80 23.25 -10.96 14.15
CA TYR A 80 23.44 -12.39 13.90
C TYR A 80 24.83 -12.73 13.37
N SER A 81 25.54 -11.79 12.75
CA SER A 81 26.94 -11.99 12.35
C SER A 81 27.87 -12.15 13.55
N LEU A 82 27.50 -11.65 14.75
CA LEU A 82 28.25 -11.90 15.98
C LEU A 82 28.35 -13.39 16.34
N LEU A 83 27.40 -14.23 15.89
CA LEU A 83 27.45 -15.68 16.10
C LEU A 83 28.64 -16.35 15.40
N LYS A 84 29.27 -15.67 14.43
CA LYS A 84 30.48 -16.13 13.73
C LYS A 84 31.77 -15.78 14.50
N ASN A 85 31.70 -14.91 15.50
CA ASN A 85 32.84 -14.42 16.28
C ASN A 85 32.85 -15.04 17.69
N LYS A 86 34.04 -15.43 18.18
CA LYS A 86 34.20 -16.02 19.52
C LYS A 86 34.06 -15.00 20.66
N ASP A 87 34.30 -13.72 20.38
CA ASP A 87 34.13 -12.62 21.33
C ASP A 87 32.85 -11.84 20.99
N GLN A 88 31.75 -12.15 21.68
CA GLN A 88 30.43 -11.49 21.52
C GLN A 88 30.37 -10.08 22.15
N LYS A 89 31.49 -9.36 22.18
CA LYS A 89 31.49 -7.96 22.62
C LYS A 89 30.70 -7.16 21.58
N ASN A 90 29.70 -6.40 22.03
CA ASN A 90 28.75 -5.56 21.25
C ASN A 90 27.35 -6.13 20.98
N GLY A 91 26.98 -7.32 21.50
CA GLY A 91 25.62 -7.87 21.34
C GLY A 91 24.52 -6.95 21.88
N ASP A 92 24.67 -6.47 23.11
CA ASP A 92 23.67 -5.62 23.78
C ASP A 92 23.43 -4.29 23.04
N SER A 93 24.49 -3.70 22.48
CA SER A 93 24.40 -2.45 21.71
C SER A 93 23.53 -2.62 20.45
N LEU A 94 23.72 -3.72 19.71
CA LEU A 94 22.94 -4.01 18.51
C LEU A 94 21.48 -4.33 18.84
N VAL A 95 21.21 -5.01 19.97
CA VAL A 95 19.84 -5.24 20.46
C VAL A 95 19.16 -3.91 20.82
N GLN A 96 19.88 -3.00 21.50
CA GLN A 96 19.37 -1.66 21.79
C GLN A 96 19.07 -0.87 20.51
N GLN A 97 19.93 -0.99 19.48
CA GLN A 97 19.70 -0.38 18.18
C GLN A 97 18.44 -0.93 17.49
N ILE A 98 18.26 -2.25 17.49
CA ILE A 98 17.03 -2.91 16.98
C ILE A 98 15.80 -2.37 17.73
N GLY A 99 15.86 -2.29 19.06
CA GLY A 99 14.78 -1.72 19.87
C GLY A 99 14.46 -0.27 19.53
N LYS A 100 15.49 0.56 19.30
CA LYS A 100 15.34 1.96 18.89
C LYS A 100 14.65 2.06 17.52
N ILE A 101 15.05 1.26 16.54
CA ILE A 101 14.43 1.26 15.21
C ILE A 101 12.96 0.88 15.32
N SER A 102 12.61 -0.17 16.07
CA SER A 102 11.21 -0.56 16.31
C SER A 102 10.39 0.57 16.94
N MET A 103 10.93 1.27 17.93
CA MET A 103 10.28 2.43 18.55
C MET A 103 10.07 3.56 17.55
N GLU A 104 11.04 3.85 16.68
CA GLU A 104 10.93 4.89 15.66
C GLU A 104 9.89 4.53 14.60
N THR A 105 9.84 3.27 14.16
CA THR A 105 8.80 2.76 13.26
C THR A 105 7.41 2.96 13.84
N GLU A 106 7.21 2.65 15.13
CA GLU A 106 5.90 2.84 15.75
C GLU A 106 5.49 4.32 15.87
N LYS A 107 6.45 5.21 16.12
CA LYS A 107 6.20 6.67 16.09
C LYS A 107 5.78 7.14 14.69
N ILE A 108 6.39 6.58 13.63
CA ILE A 108 6.04 6.89 12.24
C ILE A 108 4.61 6.40 11.92
N ASN A 109 4.25 5.18 12.36
CA ASN A 109 2.90 4.64 12.22
C ASN A 109 1.86 5.51 12.93
N PHE A 110 2.08 5.80 14.21
CA PHE A 110 1.19 6.66 14.99
C PHE A 110 1.02 8.04 14.35
N LYS A 111 2.12 8.65 13.89
CA LYS A 111 2.10 9.94 13.21
C LYS A 111 1.30 9.89 11.90
N HIS A 112 1.37 8.78 11.15
CA HIS A 112 0.56 8.61 9.94
C HIS A 112 -0.94 8.65 10.25
N PHE A 113 -1.39 7.95 11.29
CA PHE A 113 -2.79 8.02 11.74
C PHE A 113 -3.18 9.41 12.24
N GLN A 114 -2.28 10.12 12.93
CA GLN A 114 -2.53 11.52 13.29
C GLN A 114 -2.71 12.42 12.07
N ASP A 115 -1.96 12.20 10.99
CA ASP A 115 -2.09 12.98 9.77
C ASP A 115 -3.35 12.64 8.98
N ILE A 116 -3.79 11.37 9.00
CA ILE A 116 -5.11 10.97 8.48
C ILE A 116 -6.22 11.67 9.26
N ARG A 117 -6.15 11.70 10.59
CA ARG A 117 -7.14 12.40 11.42
C ARG A 117 -7.25 13.89 11.08
N LYS A 118 -6.13 14.55 10.75
CA LYS A 118 -6.11 15.99 10.42
C LYS A 118 -6.80 16.34 9.10
N ILE A 119 -6.82 15.42 8.14
CA ILE A 119 -7.52 15.64 6.87
C ILE A 119 -9.01 15.33 6.97
N CYS A 120 -9.46 14.66 8.05
CA CYS A 120 -10.87 14.37 8.31
C CYS A 120 -11.64 15.64 8.71
N ARG A 121 -12.88 15.74 8.24
CA ARG A 121 -13.85 16.76 8.67
C ARG A 121 -14.52 16.36 9.99
N PRO A 122 -15.18 17.29 10.71
CA PRO A 122 -15.84 16.98 11.97
C PRO A 122 -16.87 15.83 11.90
N ASP A 123 -17.56 15.69 10.77
CA ASP A 123 -18.51 14.60 10.50
C ASP A 123 -17.86 13.22 10.36
N GLN A 124 -16.58 13.16 9.99
CA GLN A 124 -15.82 11.91 9.75
C GLN A 124 -15.03 11.45 10.98
N LEU A 125 -14.95 12.27 12.04
CA LEU A 125 -14.15 11.92 13.23
C LEU A 125 -14.71 10.70 13.97
N GLN A 126 -16.02 10.49 13.95
CA GLN A 126 -16.64 9.31 14.54
C GLN A 126 -16.24 8.03 13.76
N ASP A 127 -16.25 8.08 12.43
CA ASP A 127 -15.78 6.97 11.59
C ASP A 127 -14.29 6.69 11.81
N PHE A 128 -13.49 7.74 12.05
CA PHE A 128 -12.08 7.61 12.41
C PHE A 128 -11.89 6.92 13.76
N ASP A 129 -12.65 7.28 14.78
CA ASP A 129 -12.56 6.65 16.10
C ASP A 129 -12.94 5.15 16.00
N HIS A 130 -14.00 4.82 15.25
CA HIS A 130 -14.38 3.43 14.97
C HIS A 130 -13.30 2.65 14.20
N LEU A 131 -12.62 3.29 13.22
CA LEU A 131 -11.50 2.69 12.51
C LEU A 131 -10.36 2.29 13.46
N ILE A 132 -10.09 3.10 14.49
CA ILE A 132 -9.07 2.83 15.50
C ILE A 132 -9.53 1.77 16.51
N ASP A 133 -10.79 1.76 16.90
CA ASP A 133 -11.33 0.68 17.77
C ASP A 133 -11.21 -0.69 17.09
N GLU A 134 -11.33 -0.72 15.76
CA GLU A 134 -11.14 -1.92 14.94
C GLU A 134 -9.69 -2.18 14.51
N PHE A 135 -8.70 -1.52 15.11
CA PHE A 135 -7.29 -1.58 14.69
C PHE A 135 -6.75 -3.00 14.56
N GLU A 136 -7.09 -3.90 15.48
CA GLU A 136 -6.68 -5.31 15.40
C GLU A 136 -7.15 -6.01 14.11
N SER A 137 -8.33 -5.64 13.61
CA SER A 137 -8.89 -6.21 12.38
C SER A 137 -8.19 -5.69 11.11
N LEU A 138 -7.64 -4.48 11.16
CA LEU A 138 -6.88 -3.88 10.06
C LEU A 138 -5.53 -4.58 9.83
N PHE A 139 -4.93 -5.13 10.89
CA PHE A 139 -3.65 -5.83 10.85
C PHE A 139 -3.78 -7.35 11.01
N ALA A 140 -5.00 -7.86 11.15
CA ALA A 140 -5.24 -9.29 11.14
C ALA A 140 -4.79 -9.86 9.78
N PRO A 141 -3.95 -10.90 9.74
CA PRO A 141 -3.63 -11.56 8.49
C PRO A 141 -4.94 -12.04 7.87
N GLY A 142 -5.22 -11.57 6.64
CA GLY A 142 -6.43 -11.94 5.90
C GLY A 142 -6.61 -13.46 5.84
N PRO A 143 -7.84 -13.95 5.58
CA PRO A 143 -8.11 -15.38 5.54
C PRO A 143 -7.11 -16.06 4.61
N LYS A 144 -6.32 -16.99 5.16
CA LYS A 144 -5.33 -17.74 4.39
C LYS A 144 -6.07 -18.42 3.22
N PRO A 145 -5.58 -18.32 1.98
CA PRO A 145 -6.17 -19.07 0.88
C PRO A 145 -6.18 -20.55 1.27
N PRO A 146 -7.26 -21.30 0.95
CA PRO A 146 -7.31 -22.73 1.24
C PRO A 146 -6.07 -23.39 0.62
N HIS A 147 -5.26 -24.05 1.44
CA HIS A 147 -4.25 -24.94 0.91
C HIS A 147 -4.98 -26.11 0.27
N GLU A 148 -5.03 -26.15 -1.06
CA GLU A 148 -5.31 -27.38 -1.78
C GLU A 148 -4.24 -28.40 -1.34
N ARG A 149 -4.69 -29.45 -0.65
CA ARG A 149 -3.86 -30.59 -0.25
C ARG A 149 -3.98 -31.69 -1.28
#